data_AF-A0A2E5ULW8-F1
#
_entry.id   AF-A0A2E5ULW8-F1
#
_cell.length_a   1.000
_cell.length_b   1.000
_cell.length_c   1.000
_cell.angle_alpha   90.00
_cell.angle_beta   90.00
_cell.angle_gamma   90.00
#
_symmetry.space_group_name_H-M   'P 1'
#
loop_
_entity.id
_entity.type
_entity.pdbx_description
1 polymer ?
#
loop_
_entity_poly.entity_id
_entity_poly.type
_entity_poly.pdbx_seq_one_letter_code
_entity_poly.pdbx_strand_id
1 'polypeptide(L)'
;MADDEVVEGASPEEETADDEVVEGASPEEETADDEVVEGASPEEETVVLQKRTGDLIQELDKEMLREDTVEFSPGDTVRVLYNVREGSKERIQAFEGVCIGRRGAGAGETFTVRKISSGIGVERVFPLHAPTVTAIEVIRRGRVRRAKLYYLRNRRGKSARIKEKRVR
;
A
#
# COMPACT_ATOMS: atom_id res chain seq x y z
N MET A 1 57.44 23.45 -27.85
CA MET A 1 57.60 23.76 -26.42
C MET A 1 57.34 22.46 -25.70
N ALA A 2 58.43 21.73 -25.47
CA ALA A 2 58.47 20.69 -24.45
C ALA A 2 58.66 21.41 -23.12
N ASP A 3 58.00 20.91 -22.07
CA ASP A 3 58.39 20.94 -20.66
C ASP A 3 57.37 19.99 -19.97
N ASP A 4 57.78 18.82 -19.46
CA ASP A 4 58.34 18.61 -18.09
C ASP A 4 57.17 18.20 -17.16
N GLU A 5 57.14 17.18 -16.30
CA GLU A 5 58.04 16.15 -15.75
C GLU A 5 57.07 15.05 -15.19
N VAL A 6 57.32 13.74 -15.38
CA VAL A 6 57.77 12.74 -14.36
C VAL A 6 56.98 12.82 -13.04
N VAL A 7 56.35 11.75 -12.52
CA VAL A 7 56.96 10.72 -11.64
C VAL A 7 55.89 9.68 -11.28
N GLU A 8 56.27 8.39 -11.40
CA GLU A 8 56.11 7.22 -10.50
C GLU A 8 54.96 7.23 -9.46
N GLY A 9 54.26 6.15 -9.14
CA GLY A 9 54.54 4.72 -9.23
C GLY A 9 53.70 4.00 -8.17
N ALA A 10 53.82 2.67 -8.15
CA ALA A 10 53.47 1.76 -7.06
C ALA A 10 51.98 1.63 -6.63
N SER A 11 51.34 0.55 -7.07
CA SER A 11 50.55 -0.29 -6.15
C SER A 11 51.46 -0.78 -5.03
N PRO A 12 50.99 -0.91 -3.77
CA PRO A 12 50.56 -2.25 -3.33
C PRO A 12 49.46 -2.27 -2.24
N GLU A 13 48.79 -3.44 -2.22
CA GLU A 13 48.39 -4.28 -1.07
C GLU A 13 47.57 -3.74 0.12
N GLU A 14 46.53 -4.54 0.39
CA GLU A 14 45.82 -4.87 1.63
C GLU A 14 46.10 -4.06 2.90
N GLU A 15 45.00 -3.55 3.49
CA GLU A 15 44.90 -3.42 4.94
C GLU A 15 43.58 -4.05 5.39
N THR A 16 43.74 -5.18 6.07
CA THR A 16 42.78 -5.85 6.94
C THR A 16 42.60 -5.04 8.23
N ALA A 17 41.35 -4.83 8.65
CA ALA A 17 40.98 -4.53 10.03
C ALA A 17 39.54 -5.06 10.21
N ASP A 18 39.39 -6.25 10.80
CA ASP A 18 39.14 -6.45 12.23
C ASP A 18 37.68 -6.17 12.62
N ASP A 19 36.90 -7.26 12.54
CA ASP A 19 36.17 -7.83 13.67
C ASP A 19 35.60 -6.82 14.71
N GLU A 20 34.33 -6.46 14.53
CA GLU A 20 33.42 -6.33 15.67
C GLU A 20 32.25 -7.29 15.46
N VAL A 21 32.38 -8.45 16.10
CA VAL A 21 31.27 -9.36 16.40
C VAL A 21 30.29 -8.60 17.29
N VAL A 22 29.22 -8.10 16.68
CA VAL A 22 28.05 -7.66 17.44
C VAL A 22 27.22 -8.91 17.71
N GLU A 23 27.49 -9.56 18.85
CA GLU A 23 26.55 -10.49 19.48
C GLU A 23 25.27 -9.73 19.83
N GLY A 24 24.34 -9.71 18.87
CA GLY A 24 23.00 -9.17 19.03
C GLY A 24 22.01 -10.31 18.95
N ALA A 25 21.70 -10.88 20.12
CA ALA A 25 20.63 -11.80 20.46
C ALA A 25 19.73 -12.24 19.29
N SER A 26 19.84 -13.53 18.94
CA SER A 26 18.80 -14.28 18.25
C SER A 26 17.44 -13.90 18.85
N PRO A 27 16.45 -13.44 18.06
CA PRO A 27 15.10 -13.41 18.56
C PRO A 27 14.78 -14.86 18.89
N GLU A 28 14.54 -15.13 20.17
CA GLU A 28 13.96 -16.38 20.63
C GLU A 28 12.80 -16.68 19.69
N GLU A 29 12.95 -17.71 18.86
CA GLU A 29 11.80 -18.31 18.21
C GLU A 29 10.88 -18.66 19.36
N GLU A 30 9.78 -17.91 19.48
CA GLU A 30 8.64 -18.31 20.25
C GLU A 30 8.20 -19.62 19.61
N THR A 31 8.75 -20.73 20.12
CA THR A 31 8.36 -22.07 19.74
C THR A 31 6.90 -22.15 20.12
N ALA A 32 6.03 -21.85 19.14
CA ALA A 32 4.61 -22.06 19.28
C ALA A 32 4.47 -23.51 19.68
N ASP A 33 4.14 -23.72 20.95
CA ASP A 33 4.03 -25.03 21.56
C ASP A 33 3.22 -25.91 20.62
N ASP A 34 3.91 -26.91 20.07
CA ASP A 34 3.26 -27.99 19.34
C ASP A 34 2.57 -28.85 20.41
N GLU A 35 1.47 -28.32 20.96
CA GLU A 35 0.50 -29.12 21.69
C GLU A 35 -0.08 -30.09 20.66
N VAL A 36 0.60 -31.23 20.52
CA VAL A 36 0.03 -32.44 19.95
C VAL A 36 -1.09 -32.85 20.90
N VAL A 37 -2.31 -32.38 20.60
CA VAL A 37 -3.50 -32.79 21.33
C VAL A 37 -3.83 -34.22 20.91
N GLU A 38 -3.16 -35.20 21.52
CA GLU A 38 -3.56 -36.60 21.41
C GLU A 38 -4.99 -36.75 21.97
N GLY A 39 -5.97 -36.97 21.09
CA GLY A 39 -7.33 -37.35 21.46
C GLY A 39 -8.45 -36.31 21.20
N ALA A 40 -8.21 -35.28 20.41
CA ALA A 40 -9.27 -34.38 19.94
C ALA A 40 -10.23 -35.11 18.98
N SER A 41 -11.53 -34.89 19.12
CA SER A 41 -12.49 -35.37 18.12
C SER A 41 -12.19 -34.74 16.74
N PRO A 42 -12.53 -35.39 15.62
CA PRO A 42 -12.28 -34.83 14.27
C PRO A 42 -12.85 -33.41 14.08
N GLU A 43 -13.87 -33.05 14.84
CA GLU A 43 -14.48 -31.71 14.85
C GLU A 43 -13.61 -30.68 15.59
N GLU A 44 -12.87 -31.07 16.63
CA GLU A 44 -11.96 -30.20 17.37
C GLU A 44 -10.65 -29.94 16.61
N GLU A 45 -10.09 -30.97 15.95
CA GLU A 45 -8.90 -30.79 15.09
C GLU A 45 -9.18 -29.83 13.92
N THR A 46 -10.34 -29.92 13.29
CA THR A 46 -10.71 -29.02 12.19
C THR A 46 -10.89 -27.58 12.63
N VAL A 47 -11.46 -27.35 13.83
CA VAL A 47 -11.60 -26.01 14.41
C VAL A 47 -10.24 -25.40 14.76
N VAL A 48 -9.31 -26.18 15.31
CA VAL A 48 -7.95 -25.72 15.63
C VAL A 48 -7.16 -25.39 14.36
N LEU A 49 -7.22 -26.24 13.33
CA LEU A 49 -6.59 -25.97 12.03
C LEU A 49 -7.16 -24.72 11.36
N GLN A 50 -8.48 -24.50 11.42
CA GLN A 50 -9.12 -23.30 10.90
C GLN A 50 -8.68 -22.03 11.65
N LYS A 51 -8.52 -22.12 12.97
CA LYS A 51 -8.05 -21.01 13.80
C LYS A 51 -6.58 -20.66 13.50
N ARG A 52 -5.68 -21.65 13.49
CA ARG A 52 -4.26 -21.48 13.10
C ARG A 52 -4.12 -20.88 11.71
N THR A 53 -4.91 -21.36 10.75
CA THR A 53 -4.93 -20.80 9.38
C THR A 53 -5.37 -19.33 9.37
N GLY A 54 -6.39 -18.97 10.15
CA GLY A 54 -6.86 -17.60 10.29
C GLY A 54 -5.82 -16.67 10.92
N ASP A 55 -5.08 -17.16 11.92
CA ASP A 55 -4.02 -16.41 12.59
C ASP A 55 -2.83 -16.17 11.64
N LEU A 56 -2.40 -17.19 10.90
CA LEU A 56 -1.37 -17.10 9.85
C LEU A 56 -1.74 -16.09 8.76
N ILE A 57 -3.00 -16.09 8.30
CA ILE A 57 -3.47 -15.13 7.29
C ILE A 57 -3.44 -13.70 7.86
N GLN A 58 -3.81 -13.51 9.12
CA GLN A 58 -3.78 -12.18 9.74
C GLN A 58 -2.37 -11.65 9.92
N GLU A 59 -1.41 -12.52 10.20
CA GLU A 59 0.00 -12.15 10.29
C GLU A 59 0.54 -11.70 8.93
N LEU A 60 0.28 -12.49 7.89
CA LEU A 60 0.63 -12.12 6.51
C LEU A 60 -0.05 -10.81 6.07
N ASP A 61 -1.34 -10.62 6.41
CA ASP A 61 -2.07 -9.40 6.08
C ASP A 61 -1.42 -8.15 6.69
N LYS A 62 -0.83 -8.27 7.89
CA LYS A 62 -0.14 -7.15 8.56
C LYS A 62 1.15 -6.78 7.83
N GLU A 63 1.92 -7.76 7.37
CA GLU A 63 3.16 -7.53 6.60
C GLU A 63 2.89 -6.82 5.27
N MET A 64 1.71 -7.04 4.68
CA MET A 64 1.31 -6.40 3.44
C MET A 64 0.76 -4.98 3.61
N LEU A 65 0.59 -4.49 4.85
CA LEU A 65 0.12 -3.13 5.09
C LEU A 65 1.21 -2.11 4.80
N ARG A 66 0.80 -1.02 4.14
CA ARG A 66 1.68 0.13 3.88
C ARG A 66 1.50 1.22 4.92
N GLU A 67 2.62 1.68 5.47
CA GLU A 67 2.66 2.73 6.50
C GLU A 67 2.42 4.14 5.93
N ASP A 68 2.72 4.37 4.65
CA ASP A 68 2.65 5.68 3.98
C ASP A 68 1.22 6.09 3.54
N THR A 69 0.20 5.45 4.11
CA THR A 69 -1.18 5.64 3.69
C THR A 69 -1.80 6.89 4.32
N VAL A 70 -2.29 7.81 3.48
CA VAL A 70 -3.02 9.00 3.95
C VAL A 70 -4.48 8.67 4.26
N GLU A 71 -5.00 9.19 5.38
CA GLU A 71 -6.41 8.99 5.74
C GLU A 71 -7.37 9.88 4.93
N PHE A 72 -8.25 9.24 4.16
CA PHE A 72 -9.33 9.90 3.40
C PHE A 72 -10.65 9.14 3.49
N SER A 73 -11.74 9.84 3.21
CA SER A 73 -13.10 9.29 3.28
C SER A 73 -13.81 9.34 1.92
N PRO A 74 -14.86 8.52 1.72
CA PRO A 74 -15.79 8.73 0.62
C PRO A 74 -16.28 10.18 0.61
N GLY A 75 -16.26 10.81 -0.57
CA GLY A 75 -16.58 12.21 -0.78
C GLY A 75 -15.36 13.11 -0.97
N ASP A 76 -14.19 12.68 -0.50
CA ASP A 76 -12.94 13.39 -0.72
C ASP A 76 -12.50 13.29 -2.18
N THR A 77 -11.88 14.35 -2.69
CA THR A 77 -11.18 14.36 -3.97
C THR A 77 -9.74 13.94 -3.71
N VAL A 78 -9.34 12.83 -4.32
CA VAL A 78 -8.02 12.23 -4.17
C VAL A 78 -7.33 12.18 -5.52
N ARG A 79 -6.01 12.37 -5.51
CA ARG A 79 -5.13 12.12 -6.64
C ARG A 79 -4.32 10.86 -6.34
N VAL A 80 -4.54 9.84 -7.16
CA VAL A 80 -3.84 8.56 -7.05
C VAL A 80 -2.73 8.54 -8.10
N LEU A 81 -1.48 8.48 -7.68
CA LEU A 81 -0.35 8.19 -8.55
C LEU A 81 -0.20 6.67 -8.62
N TYR A 82 -0.25 6.10 -9.81
CA TYR A 82 -0.15 4.65 -9.98
C TYR A 82 0.72 4.30 -11.19
N ASN A 83 1.43 3.20 -11.07
CA ASN A 83 2.32 2.68 -12.09
C ASN A 83 1.51 2.02 -13.21
N VAL A 84 1.79 2.43 -14.45
CA VAL A 84 1.22 1.86 -15.67
C VAL A 84 2.35 1.24 -16.47
N ARG A 85 2.23 -0.06 -16.75
CA ARG A 85 3.15 -0.80 -17.60
C ARG A 85 2.49 -1.05 -18.96
N GLU A 86 3.11 -0.56 -20.02
CA GLU A 86 2.72 -0.82 -21.41
C GLU A 86 3.90 -1.50 -22.12
N GLY A 87 3.84 -2.83 -22.22
CA GLY A 87 4.95 -3.63 -22.74
C GLY A 87 6.18 -3.55 -21.83
N SER A 88 7.27 -2.97 -22.36
CA SER A 88 8.54 -2.79 -21.64
C SER A 88 8.69 -1.43 -20.96
N LYS A 89 7.75 -0.50 -21.16
CA LYS A 89 7.83 0.85 -20.57
C LYS A 89 6.92 0.97 -19.36
N GLU A 90 7.47 1.55 -18.29
CA GLU A 90 6.73 1.89 -17.08
C GLU A 90 6.68 3.41 -16.91
N ARG A 91 5.51 3.93 -16.52
CA ARG A 91 5.33 5.35 -16.19
C ARG A 91 4.34 5.50 -15.04
N ILE A 92 4.53 6.55 -14.24
CA ILE A 92 3.56 6.95 -13.22
C ILE A 92 2.47 7.78 -13.90
N GLN A 93 1.21 7.40 -13.70
CA GLN A 93 0.06 8.16 -14.16
C GLN A 93 -0.74 8.67 -12.95
N ALA A 94 -1.20 9.91 -13.02
CA ALA A 94 -2.10 10.49 -12.02
C ALA A 94 -3.58 10.25 -12.40
N PHE A 95 -4.36 9.76 -11.44
CA PHE A 95 -5.81 9.66 -11.52
C PHE A 95 -6.45 10.48 -10.40
N GLU A 96 -6.90 11.68 -10.75
CA GLU A 96 -7.59 12.58 -9.83
C GLU A 96 -9.11 12.48 -9.98
N GLY A 97 -9.81 12.29 -8.86
CA GLY A 97 -11.27 12.22 -8.84
C GLY A 97 -11.84 12.09 -7.44
N VAL A 98 -13.14 11.92 -7.36
CA VAL A 98 -13.85 11.76 -6.08
C VAL A 98 -13.81 10.30 -5.65
N CYS A 99 -13.38 10.02 -4.42
CA CYS A 99 -13.60 8.73 -3.80
C CYS A 99 -15.10 8.51 -3.58
N ILE A 100 -15.69 7.52 -4.25
CA ILE A 100 -17.13 7.22 -4.15
C ILE A 100 -17.44 6.06 -3.20
N GLY A 101 -16.41 5.36 -2.70
CA GLY A 101 -16.56 4.29 -1.74
C GLY A 101 -15.24 3.60 -1.43
N ARG A 102 -15.15 3.06 -0.22
CA ARG A 102 -14.11 2.16 0.26
C ARG A 102 -14.76 0.81 0.63
N ARG A 103 -14.02 -0.29 0.52
CA ARG A 103 -14.48 -1.64 0.89
C ARG A 103 -13.29 -2.53 1.26
N GLY A 104 -13.56 -3.57 2.03
CA GLY A 104 -12.52 -4.47 2.53
C GLY A 104 -11.89 -3.93 3.81
N ALA A 105 -10.90 -4.67 4.31
CA ALA A 105 -10.08 -4.37 5.47
C ALA A 105 -8.70 -5.02 5.26
N GLY A 106 -7.72 -4.64 6.06
CA GLY A 106 -6.36 -5.17 5.97
C GLY A 106 -5.73 -4.97 4.58
N ALA A 107 -4.89 -5.90 4.16
CA ALA A 107 -4.23 -5.88 2.85
C ALA A 107 -5.21 -5.82 1.66
N GLY A 108 -6.41 -6.38 1.84
CA GLY A 108 -7.48 -6.43 0.84
C GLY A 108 -8.30 -5.14 0.71
N GLU A 109 -7.97 -4.07 1.45
CA GLU A 109 -8.72 -2.82 1.36
C GLU A 109 -8.62 -2.19 -0.04
N THR A 110 -9.76 -1.79 -0.60
CA THR A 110 -9.86 -1.13 -1.91
C THR A 110 -10.74 0.11 -1.84
N PHE A 111 -10.49 1.06 -2.72
CA PHE A 111 -11.28 2.28 -2.86
C PHE A 111 -11.58 2.59 -4.32
N THR A 112 -12.74 3.21 -4.58
CA THR A 112 -13.18 3.54 -5.93
C THR A 112 -13.13 5.04 -6.14
N VAL A 113 -12.41 5.48 -7.17
CA VAL A 113 -12.30 6.89 -7.56
C VAL A 113 -13.05 7.12 -8.87
N ARG A 114 -13.90 8.14 -8.90
CA ARG A 114 -14.69 8.54 -10.06
C ARG A 114 -14.26 9.91 -10.55
N LYS A 115 -14.01 10.03 -11.86
CA LYS A 115 -13.80 11.32 -12.54
C LYS A 115 -14.60 11.39 -13.83
N ILE A 116 -14.83 12.60 -14.32
CA ILE A 116 -15.32 12.81 -15.69
C ILE A 116 -14.10 13.20 -16.52
N SER A 117 -13.77 12.39 -17.51
CA SER A 117 -12.67 12.64 -18.44
C SER A 117 -13.25 12.77 -19.83
N SER A 118 -13.03 13.91 -20.49
CA SER A 118 -13.53 14.16 -21.86
C SER A 118 -15.03 13.89 -22.02
N GLY A 119 -15.83 14.27 -21.03
CA GLY A 119 -17.29 14.08 -21.03
C GLY A 119 -17.76 12.67 -20.64
N ILE A 120 -16.86 11.70 -20.49
CA ILE A 120 -17.17 10.31 -20.12
C ILE A 120 -16.85 10.09 -18.64
N GLY A 121 -17.77 9.44 -17.92
CA GLY A 121 -17.55 9.05 -16.54
C GLY A 121 -16.63 7.83 -16.45
N VAL A 122 -15.47 7.99 -15.83
CA VAL A 122 -14.50 6.91 -15.62
C VAL A 122 -14.41 6.61 -14.13
N GLU A 123 -14.52 5.33 -13.79
CA GLU A 123 -14.31 4.82 -12.43
C GLU A 123 -13.13 3.87 -12.44
N ARG A 124 -12.28 3.96 -11.41
CA ARG A 124 -11.21 2.99 -11.17
C ARG A 124 -11.23 2.55 -9.71
N VAL A 125 -11.02 1.26 -9.52
CA VAL A 125 -10.85 0.65 -8.21
C VAL A 125 -9.37 0.47 -7.98
N PHE A 126 -8.86 0.99 -6.86
CA PHE A 126 -7.47 0.89 -6.46
C PHE A 126 -7.38 0.05 -5.19
N PRO A 127 -6.45 -0.91 -5.11
CA PRO A 127 -6.04 -1.51 -3.84
C PRO A 127 -5.25 -0.49 -3.04
N LEU A 128 -5.53 -0.37 -1.74
CA LEU A 128 -4.92 0.65 -0.89
C LEU A 128 -3.43 0.39 -0.66
N HIS A 129 -3.07 -0.88 -0.45
CA HIS A 129 -1.73 -1.29 -0.06
C HIS A 129 -0.91 -1.90 -1.21
N ALA A 130 -1.44 -1.96 -2.43
CA ALA A 130 -0.72 -2.56 -3.55
C ALA A 130 0.47 -1.69 -4.01
N PRO A 131 1.57 -2.30 -4.48
CA PRO A 131 2.75 -1.59 -4.98
C PRO A 131 2.48 -0.85 -6.31
N THR A 132 1.39 -1.19 -7.00
CA THR A 132 0.96 -0.49 -8.21
C THR A 132 0.50 0.94 -7.91
N VAL A 133 0.07 1.25 -6.69
CA VAL A 133 -0.24 2.60 -6.24
C VAL A 133 1.03 3.20 -5.65
N THR A 134 1.56 4.25 -6.25
CA THR A 134 2.79 4.89 -5.76
C THR A 134 2.49 5.80 -4.58
N ALA A 135 1.47 6.65 -4.70
CA ALA A 135 1.09 7.61 -3.67
C ALA A 135 -0.38 8.03 -3.80
N ILE A 136 -0.98 8.44 -2.68
CA ILE A 136 -2.36 8.95 -2.61
C ILE A 136 -2.35 10.32 -1.94
N GLU A 137 -2.75 11.34 -2.68
CA GLU A 137 -2.84 12.71 -2.17
C GLU A 137 -4.31 13.11 -1.99
N VAL A 138 -4.65 13.70 -0.84
CA VAL A 138 -5.98 14.29 -0.61
C VAL A 138 -5.97 15.74 -1.08
N ILE A 139 -6.59 15.99 -2.23
CA ILE A 139 -6.66 17.32 -2.84
C ILE A 139 -7.73 18.18 -2.16
N ARG A 140 -8.88 17.59 -1.81
CA ARG A 140 -10.00 18.31 -1.21
C ARG A 140 -10.87 17.41 -0.36
N ARG A 141 -11.22 17.81 0.86
CA ARG A 141 -12.12 17.05 1.72
C ARG A 141 -13.60 17.37 1.44
N GLY A 142 -14.40 16.34 1.20
CA GLY A 142 -15.82 16.45 0.87
C GLY A 142 -16.72 16.19 2.07
N ARG A 143 -17.76 17.01 2.23
CA ARG A 143 -18.83 16.78 3.21
C ARG A 143 -19.93 15.93 2.59
N VAL A 144 -19.97 14.66 2.96
CA VAL A 144 -21.04 13.72 2.61
C VAL A 144 -21.58 13.03 3.85
N ARG A 145 -22.73 12.36 3.72
CA ARG A 145 -23.37 11.59 4.79
C ARG A 145 -23.45 10.09 4.50
N ARG A 146 -23.09 9.66 3.28
CA ARG A 146 -23.18 8.26 2.84
C ARG A 146 -21.78 7.70 2.68
N ALA A 147 -21.58 6.45 3.10
CA ALA A 147 -20.32 5.73 2.89
C ALA A 147 -20.10 5.32 1.42
N LYS A 148 -21.18 5.16 0.64
CA LYS A 148 -21.13 4.85 -0.79
C LYS A 148 -21.92 5.89 -1.59
N LEU A 149 -21.26 6.55 -2.53
CA LEU A 149 -21.77 7.69 -3.31
C LEU A 149 -22.18 7.29 -4.73
N TYR A 150 -22.68 6.08 -4.92
CA TYR A 150 -23.05 5.57 -6.25
C TYR A 150 -24.12 6.40 -6.95
N TYR A 151 -24.91 7.19 -6.21
CA TYR A 151 -25.82 8.17 -6.79
C TYR A 151 -25.13 9.20 -7.71
N LEU A 152 -23.82 9.42 -7.56
CA LEU A 152 -23.03 10.31 -8.42
C LEU A 152 -22.87 9.78 -9.85
N ARG A 153 -23.17 8.50 -10.10
CA ARG A 153 -23.20 7.92 -11.44
C ARG A 153 -24.29 8.55 -12.32
N ASN A 154 -25.42 8.85 -11.70
CA ASN A 154 -26.61 9.39 -12.37
C ASN A 154 -26.67 10.92 -12.31
N ARG A 155 -25.68 11.58 -11.69
CA ARG A 155 -25.64 13.04 -11.55
C ARG A 155 -24.56 13.64 -12.45
N ARG A 156 -24.83 14.84 -12.96
CA ARG A 156 -23.90 15.60 -13.83
C ARG A 156 -23.89 17.09 -13.46
N GLY A 157 -22.81 17.77 -13.82
CA GLY A 157 -22.63 19.21 -13.60
C GLY A 157 -22.84 19.61 -12.14
N LYS A 158 -23.63 20.67 -11.91
CA LYS A 158 -23.89 21.24 -10.58
C LYS A 158 -24.48 20.23 -9.58
N SER A 159 -25.29 19.28 -10.06
CA SER A 159 -25.94 18.28 -9.20
C SER A 159 -24.99 17.23 -8.62
N ALA A 160 -23.84 17.02 -9.27
CA ALA A 160 -22.79 16.09 -8.84
C ALA A 160 -21.76 16.73 -7.90
N ARG A 161 -21.83 18.06 -7.69
CA ARG A 161 -20.87 18.78 -6.86
C ARG A 161 -21.04 18.40 -5.39
N ILE A 162 -19.94 17.99 -4.77
CA ILE A 162 -19.86 17.74 -3.32
C ILE A 162 -19.42 19.02 -2.61
N LYS A 163 -20.16 19.40 -1.57
CA LYS A 163 -19.81 20.51 -0.69
C LYS A 163 -18.51 20.19 0.04
N GLU A 164 -17.65 21.19 0.20
CA GLU A 164 -16.38 21.03 0.91
C GLU A 164 -16.59 20.96 2.43
N LYS A 165 -15.78 20.14 3.11
CA LYS A 165 -15.74 20.06 4.57
C LYS A 165 -14.91 21.24 5.07
N ARG A 166 -15.57 22.23 5.67
CA ARG A 166 -14.86 23.33 6.35
C ARG A 166 -14.17 22.75 7.59
N VAL A 167 -12.85 22.89 7.65
CA VAL A 167 -12.12 22.74 8.92
C VAL A 167 -12.55 23.94 9.77
N ARG A 168 -13.03 23.67 10.99
CA ARG A 168 -13.42 24.70 11.94
C ARG A 168 -12.33 24.86 12.96
#